data_AF-A0A1B9AMX9-F1
#
_entry.id   AF-A0A1B9AMX9-F1
#
_cell.length_a   1.000
_cell.length_b   1.000
_cell.length_c   1.000
_cell.angle_alpha   90.00
_cell.angle_beta   90.00
_cell.angle_gamma   90.00
#
_symmetry.space_group_name_H-M   'P 1'
#
loop_
_entity.id
_entity.type
_entity.pdbx_description
1 polymer ?
#
loop_
_entity_poly.entity_id
_entity_poly.type
_entity_poly.pdbx_seq_one_letter_code
_entity_poly.pdbx_strand_id
1 'polypeptide(L)' 'MRKSLGLHETVDTHELLTFKNLCVTKSALMSGLVKDQELKILLENDATIGQQHIQQLRAFLQGGGNYS' A
#
# COMPACT_ATOMS: atom_id res chain seq x y z
N MET A 1 -23.49 -8.69 6.64
CA MET A 1 -23.21 -7.40 7.30
C MET A 1 -21.77 -7.02 7.04
N ARG A 2 -21.47 -5.90 6.37
CA ARG A 2 -20.12 -5.32 6.42
C ARG A 2 -19.94 -4.78 7.83
N LYS A 3 -18.96 -5.32 8.57
CA LYS A 3 -18.58 -4.79 9.87
C LYS A 3 -17.90 -3.44 9.61
N SER A 4 -18.45 -2.36 10.17
CA SER A 4 -17.75 -1.06 10.17
C SER A 4 -16.43 -1.22 10.91
N LEU A 5 -15.38 -0.54 10.46
CA LEU A 5 -14.10 -0.54 11.16
C LEU A 5 -14.26 0.21 12.48
N GLY A 6 -13.69 -0.32 13.55
CA GLY A 6 -13.52 0.43 14.79
C GLY A 6 -12.54 1.59 14.60
N LEU A 7 -12.51 2.53 15.56
CA LEU A 7 -11.57 3.66 15.53
C LEU A 7 -10.11 3.20 15.43
N HIS A 8 -9.70 2.24 16.27
CA HIS A 8 -8.33 1.70 16.26
C HIS A 8 -8.00 1.03 14.93
N GLU A 9 -8.89 0.16 14.43
CA GLU A 9 -8.68 -0.54 13.15
C GLU A 9 -8.59 0.44 11.97
N THR A 10 -9.36 1.54 12.00
CA THR A 10 -9.27 2.61 11.00
C THR A 10 -7.91 3.29 11.04
N VAL A 11 -7.43 3.66 12.23
CA VAL A 11 -6.12 4.30 12.41
C VAL A 11 -4.98 3.37 11.96
N ASP A 12 -4.96 2.12 12.43
CA ASP A 12 -3.96 1.12 12.03
C ASP A 12 -3.91 0.93 10.51
N THR A 13 -5.08 0.91 9.86
CA THR A 13 -5.17 0.77 8.42
C THR A 13 -4.62 2.00 7.70
N HIS A 14 -4.85 3.21 8.22
CA HIS A 14 -4.24 4.44 7.70
C HIS A 14 -2.72 4.46 7.84
N GLU A 15 -2.20 3.97 8.97
CA GLU A 15 -0.76 3.81 9.19
C GLU A 15 -0.15 2.82 8.20
N LEU A 16 -0.79 1.65 8.02
CA LEU A 16 -0.36 0.64 7.07
C LEU A 16 -0.39 1.16 5.62
N LEU A 17 -1.43 1.92 5.26
CA LEU A 17 -1.52 2.58 3.96
C LEU A 17 -0.38 3.58 3.74
N THR A 18 -0.08 4.39 4.76
CA THR A 18 1.04 5.36 4.72
C THR A 18 2.37 4.64 4.56
N PHE A 19 2.61 3.60 5.36
CA PHE A 19 3.80 2.76 5.26
C PHE A 19 3.95 2.16 3.86
N LYS A 20 2.87 1.59 3.29
CA LYS A 20 2.95 0.98 1.96
C LYS A 20 3.23 2.00 0.86
N ASN A 21 2.67 3.21 0.95
CA ASN A 21 3.02 4.31 0.03
C ASN A 21 4.52 4.64 0.08
N LEU A 22 5.12 4.69 1.27
CA LEU A 22 6.56 4.92 1.42
C LEU A 22 7.39 3.80 0.77
N CYS A 23 7.00 2.53 0.98
CA CYS A 23 7.66 1.39 0.35
C CYS A 23 7.61 1.48 -1.18
N VAL A 24 6.42 1.68 -1.76
CA VAL A 24 6.24 1.78 -3.21
C VAL A 24 7.06 2.93 -3.79
N THR A 25 7.06 4.09 -3.12
CA THR A 25 7.83 5.25 -3.56
C THR A 25 9.33 4.94 -3.59
N LYS A 26 9.85 4.30 -2.55
CA LYS A 26 11.26 3.87 -2.48
C LYS A 26 11.59 2.85 -3.57
N SER A 27 10.75 1.83 -3.72
CA SER A 27 10.95 0.74 -4.69
C SER A 27 10.95 1.26 -6.13
N ALA A 28 9.98 2.10 -6.48
CA ALA A 28 9.87 2.74 -7.79
C ALA A 28 11.03 3.72 -8.08
N LEU A 29 11.47 4.49 -7.08
CA LEU A 29 12.65 5.35 -7.26
C LEU A 29 13.91 4.50 -7.48
N MET A 30 14.13 3.48 -6.66
CA MET A 30 15.32 2.64 -6.71
C MET A 30 15.39 1.81 -8.00
N SER A 31 14.25 1.35 -8.54
CA SER A 31 14.24 0.65 -9.83
C SER A 31 14.73 1.51 -11.00
N GLY A 32 14.54 2.83 -10.93
CA GLY A 32 15.07 3.79 -11.89
C GLY A 32 16.56 4.11 -11.73
N LEU A 33 17.16 3.82 -10.56
CA LEU A 33 18.55 4.15 -10.22
C LEU A 33 19.49 2.94 -10.26
N VAL A 34 18.96 1.73 -10.06
CA VAL A 34 19.74 0.51 -9.97
C VAL A 34 20.27 0.09 -11.35
N LYS A 35 21.51 -0.42 -11.38
CA LYS A 35 22.18 -0.89 -12.61
C LYS A 35 22.05 -2.39 -12.82
N ASP A 36 21.93 -3.14 -11.73
CA ASP A 36 21.73 -4.58 -11.78
C ASP A 36 20.33 -4.91 -12.29
N GLN A 37 20.26 -5.69 -13.36
CA GLN A 37 19.01 -5.92 -14.10
C GLN A 37 18.04 -6.84 -13.34
N GLU A 38 18.56 -7.82 -12.59
CA GLU A 38 17.71 -8.71 -11.79
C GLU A 38 17.10 -7.94 -10.61
N LEU A 39 17.92 -7.14 -9.92
CA LEU A 39 17.45 -6.28 -8.84
C LEU A 39 16.44 -5.23 -9.33
N LYS A 40 16.63 -4.69 -10.54
CA LYS A 40 15.65 -3.79 -11.17
C LYS A 40 14.28 -4.46 -11.28
N ILE A 41 14.24 -5.68 -11.83
CA ILE A 41 12.99 -6.43 -12.03
C ILE A 41 12.32 -6.71 -10.68
N LEU A 42 13.10 -7.06 -9.65
CA LEU A 42 12.57 -7.27 -8.30
C LEU A 42 11.91 -6.00 -7.73
N LEU A 43 12.54 -4.84 -7.89
CA LEU A 43 12.01 -3.55 -7.43
C LEU A 43 10.77 -3.11 -8.22
N GLU A 44 10.76 -3.30 -9.55
CA GLU A 44 9.58 -3.02 -10.38
C GLU A 44 8.38 -3.89 -9.99
N ASN A 45 8.62 -5.17 -9.72
CA ASN A 45 7.60 -6.10 -9.25
C ASN A 45 7.07 -5.70 -7.86
N ASP A 46 7.96 -5.35 -6.93
CA ASP A 46 7.57 -4.89 -5.59
C ASP A 46 6.75 -3.58 -5.65
N ALA A 47 7.15 -2.62 -6.48
CA ALA A 47 6.37 -1.40 -6.70
C ALA A 47 4.97 -1.72 -7.26
N THR A 48 4.87 -2.61 -8.25
CA THR A 48 3.60 -3.01 -8.89
C THR A 48 2.67 -3.71 -7.91
N ILE A 49 3.17 -4.70 -7.19
CA ILE A 49 2.40 -5.42 -6.16
C ILE A 49 2.01 -4.47 -5.02
N GLY A 50 2.92 -3.59 -4.61
CA GLY A 50 2.65 -2.59 -3.58
C GLY A 50 1.53 -1.62 -3.97
N GLN A 51 1.43 -1.20 -5.23
CA GLN A 51 0.32 -0.40 -5.74
C GLN A 51 -1.02 -1.14 -5.62
N GLN A 52 -1.06 -2.44 -5.92
CA GLN A 52 -2.26 -3.26 -5.76
C GLN A 52 -2.70 -3.32 -4.29
N HIS A 53 -1.76 -3.54 -3.36
CA HIS A 53 -2.04 -3.51 -1.93
C HIS A 53 -2.57 -2.15 -1.45
N ILE A 54 -2.05 -1.04 -1.97
CA ILE A 54 -2.56 0.31 -1.66
C ILE A 54 -4.03 0.43 -2.07
N GLN A 55 -4.41 -0.08 -3.24
CA GLN A 55 -5.81 -0.04 -3.68
C GLN A 55 -6.71 -0.91 -2.80
N GLN A 56 -6.24 -2.08 -2.38
CA GLN A 56 -6.97 -2.94 -1.45
C GLN A 56 -7.17 -2.29 -0.09
N LEU A 57 -6.14 -1.66 0.48
CA LEU A 57 -6.22 -0.94 1.75
C LEU A 57 -7.17 0.28 1.66
N ARG A 58 -7.15 1.00 0.55
CA ARG A 58 -8.10 2.10 0.30
C ARG A 58 -9.53 1.60 0.19
N ALA A 59 -9.76 0.52 -0.55
CA ALA A 59 -11.09 -0.10 -0.66
C ALA A 59 -11.58 -0.62 0.70
N PHE A 60 -10.68 -1.17 1.52
CA PHE A 60 -10.99 -1.62 2.88
C PHE A 60 -11.42 -0.46 3.79
N LEU A 61 -10.68 0.66 3.78
CA LEU A 61 -11.05 1.88 4.50
C LEU A 61 -12.39 2.45 4.03
N GLN A 62 -12.63 2.53 2.72
CA GLN A 62 -13.89 3.02 2.16
C GLN A 62 -15.08 2.09 2.47
N GLY A 63 -14.82 0.78 2.53
CA GLY A 63 -15.83 -0.22 2.90
C GLY A 63 -16.20 -0.23 4.38
N GLY A 64 -15.33 0.30 5.25
CA GLY A 64 -15.51 0.36 6.70
C GLY A 64 -15.74 1.76 7.28
N GLY A 65 -15.65 2.82 6.47
CA GLY A 65 -15.68 4.24 6.89
C GLY A 65 -17.05 4.91 6.89
N ASN A 66 -18.15 4.14 6.85
CA ASN A 66 -19.50 4.69 7.05
C ASN A 66 -19.78 4.80 8.55
N TYR A 67 -19.34 5.90 9.16
CA TYR A 67 -19.80 6.31 10.47
C TYR A 67 -21.28 6.74 10.36
N SER A 68 -22.19 5.93 10.91
CA SER A 68 -23.54 6.36 11.31
C SER A 68 -23.53 6.70 12.79
#